data_AF-A0A3B9J7U7-F1
#
_entry.id   AF-A0A3B9J7U7-F1
#
_cell.length_a   1.000
_cell.length_b   1.000
_cell.length_c   1.000
_cell.angle_alpha   90.00
_cell.angle_beta   90.00
_cell.angle_gamma   90.00
#
_symmetry.space_group_name_H-M   'P 1'
#
loop_
_entity.id
_entity.type
_entity.pdbx_description
1 polymer ?
#
loop_
_entity_poly.entity_id
_entity_poly.type
_entity_poly.pdbx_seq_one_letter_code
_entity_poly.pdbx_strand_id
1 'polypeptide(L)'
;QVYADSQIIGYGPAWSSDGSRLAIYDAVGDGVRVLEIATGAETFLPTSTGQFGGWSPDGNQMFYTAIESDENGPRTAVKLANFSTGEVTTFLSSKLYDAFYNVPAWAPDGKYIALGMRPEDGKTASGIWIVTLAMLGGPMIPGQADATDGFYSWDASGAKLVFQRTPLKGQYQPDIMLYDMNTGQISLVMENASWPQWIP
;
A
#
# COMPACT_ATOMS: atom_id res chain seq x y z
N GLN A 1 -8.94 -23.00 -13.80
CA GLN A 1 -7.50 -22.97 -13.51
C GLN A 1 -7.03 -21.57 -13.91
N VAL A 2 -6.56 -20.75 -12.96
CA VAL A 2 -6.41 -19.30 -13.15
C VAL A 2 -5.08 -18.93 -13.84
N TYR A 3 -4.05 -19.78 -13.72
CA TYR A 3 -2.79 -19.65 -14.49
C TYR A 3 -2.51 -20.96 -15.24
N ALA A 4 -1.94 -20.84 -16.45
CA ALA A 4 -1.66 -21.98 -17.33
C ALA A 4 -0.42 -22.79 -16.92
N ASP A 5 0.47 -22.20 -16.13
CA ASP A 5 1.68 -22.85 -15.61
C ASP A 5 1.53 -23.22 -14.14
N SER A 6 1.60 -24.52 -13.83
CA SER A 6 1.51 -25.07 -12.47
C SER A 6 2.75 -24.81 -11.61
N GLN A 7 3.83 -24.27 -12.18
CA GLN A 7 5.04 -23.90 -11.44
C GLN A 7 4.99 -22.48 -10.85
N ILE A 8 3.96 -21.68 -11.19
CA ILE A 8 3.74 -20.37 -10.59
C ILE A 8 3.16 -20.56 -9.18
N ILE A 9 4.05 -20.56 -8.18
CA ILE A 9 3.67 -20.53 -6.77
C ILE A 9 3.40 -19.07 -6.40
N GLY A 10 2.20 -18.60 -6.75
CA GLY A 10 1.73 -17.26 -6.44
C GLY A 10 1.23 -17.14 -5.00
N TYR A 11 1.59 -16.08 -4.28
CA TYR A 11 0.96 -15.73 -3.00
C TYR A 11 0.52 -14.26 -2.96
N GLY A 12 -0.38 -13.93 -2.02
CA GLY A 12 -0.91 -12.58 -1.82
C GLY A 12 -1.83 -12.08 -2.94
N PRO A 13 -2.90 -12.80 -3.33
CA PRO A 13 -3.75 -12.37 -4.43
C PRO A 13 -4.36 -10.99 -4.15
N ALA A 14 -4.30 -10.10 -5.13
CA ALA A 14 -4.92 -8.78 -5.07
C ALA A 14 -5.75 -8.53 -6.32
N TRP A 15 -7.06 -8.39 -6.15
CA TRP A 15 -8.00 -8.06 -7.22
C TRP A 15 -8.06 -6.56 -7.45
N SER A 16 -8.15 -6.14 -8.71
CA SER A 16 -8.55 -4.77 -9.03
C SER A 16 -9.97 -4.49 -8.54
N SER A 17 -10.27 -3.23 -8.25
CA SER A 17 -11.55 -2.81 -7.68
C SER A 17 -12.76 -3.19 -8.55
N ASP A 18 -12.56 -3.25 -9.87
CA ASP A 18 -13.56 -3.64 -10.87
C ASP A 18 -13.60 -5.16 -11.14
N GLY A 19 -12.71 -5.94 -10.51
CA GLY A 19 -12.59 -7.39 -10.69
C GLY A 19 -12.00 -7.83 -12.04
N SER A 20 -11.54 -6.90 -12.88
CA SER A 20 -11.03 -7.21 -14.23
C SER A 20 -9.59 -7.76 -14.24
N ARG A 21 -8.83 -7.55 -13.16
CA ARG A 21 -7.43 -7.96 -13.04
C ARG A 21 -7.15 -8.67 -11.72
N LEU A 22 -6.27 -9.67 -11.77
CA LEU A 22 -5.73 -10.36 -10.61
C LEU A 22 -4.20 -10.23 -10.58
N ALA A 23 -3.67 -9.64 -9.53
CA ALA A 23 -2.23 -9.62 -9.24
C ALA A 23 -1.85 -10.74 -8.27
N ILE A 24 -0.71 -11.38 -8.52
CA ILE A 24 -0.06 -12.33 -7.61
C ILE A 24 1.45 -12.07 -7.59
N TYR A 25 2.12 -12.38 -6.49
CA TYR A 25 3.57 -12.40 -6.46
C TYR A 25 4.12 -13.73 -6.94
N ASP A 26 4.90 -13.70 -8.02
CA ASP A 26 5.67 -14.83 -8.53
C ASP A 26 7.08 -14.77 -7.93
N ALA A 27 7.30 -15.55 -6.87
CA ALA A 27 8.60 -15.64 -6.19
C ALA A 27 9.68 -16.34 -7.02
N VAL A 28 9.31 -17.12 -8.05
CA VAL A 28 10.28 -17.76 -8.95
C VAL A 28 10.75 -16.77 -10.00
N GLY A 29 9.85 -15.92 -10.48
CA GLY A 29 10.14 -14.86 -11.44
C GLY A 29 10.75 -13.59 -10.85
N ASP A 30 10.76 -13.44 -9.51
CA ASP A 30 11.10 -12.19 -8.79
C ASP A 30 10.24 -11.00 -9.25
N GLY A 31 8.91 -11.15 -9.19
CA GLY A 31 8.03 -10.05 -9.53
C GLY A 31 6.54 -10.33 -9.35
N VAL A 32 5.74 -9.35 -9.73
CA VAL A 32 4.28 -9.42 -9.68
C VAL A 32 3.75 -9.76 -11.06
N ARG A 33 2.95 -10.82 -11.15
CA ARG A 33 2.16 -11.14 -12.34
C ARG A 33 0.78 -10.54 -12.20
N VAL A 34 0.32 -9.89 -13.26
CA VAL A 34 -1.02 -9.33 -13.36
C VAL A 34 -1.72 -9.96 -14.54
N LEU A 35 -2.82 -10.67 -14.26
CA LEU A 35 -3.66 -11.32 -15.24
C LEU A 35 -4.88 -10.46 -15.53
N GLU A 36 -5.12 -10.14 -16.79
CA GLU A 36 -6.40 -9.60 -17.26
C GLU A 36 -7.37 -10.74 -17.54
N ILE A 37 -8.49 -10.78 -16.81
CA ILE A 37 -9.38 -11.95 -16.79
C ILE A 37 -10.08 -12.17 -18.13
N ALA A 38 -10.50 -11.11 -18.79
CA ALA A 38 -11.28 -11.20 -20.01
C ALA A 38 -10.48 -11.70 -21.22
N THR A 39 -9.19 -11.33 -21.29
CA THR A 39 -8.32 -11.59 -22.44
C THR A 39 -7.32 -12.73 -22.17
N GLY A 40 -7.03 -13.01 -20.89
CA GLY A 40 -5.93 -13.87 -20.49
C GLY A 40 -4.55 -13.21 -20.65
N ALA A 41 -4.50 -11.90 -20.96
CA ALA A 41 -3.23 -11.20 -21.10
C ALA A 41 -2.52 -11.08 -19.76
N GLU A 42 -1.23 -11.38 -19.74
CA GLU A 42 -0.38 -11.25 -18.55
C GLU A 42 0.59 -10.07 -18.69
N THR A 43 0.72 -9.30 -17.62
CA THR A 43 1.78 -8.30 -17.43
C THR A 43 2.68 -8.75 -16.29
N PHE A 44 4.00 -8.64 -16.49
CA PHE A 44 4.98 -8.94 -15.45
C PHE A 44 5.66 -7.66 -14.98
N LEU A 45 5.64 -7.41 -13.68
CA LEU A 45 6.25 -6.26 -13.01
C LEU A 45 7.43 -6.77 -12.16
N PRO A 46 8.69 -6.59 -12.60
CA PRO A 46 9.85 -7.07 -11.84
C PRO A 46 9.98 -6.37 -10.48
N THR A 47 10.09 -7.14 -9.41
CA THR A 47 10.35 -6.64 -8.05
C THR A 47 10.72 -7.76 -7.08
N SER A 48 11.66 -7.47 -6.18
CA SER A 48 12.09 -8.37 -5.11
C SER A 48 11.44 -8.11 -3.74
N THR A 49 10.56 -7.11 -3.61
CA THR A 49 10.01 -6.68 -2.31
C THR A 49 8.68 -7.33 -1.94
N GLY A 50 7.98 -7.94 -2.90
CA GLY A 50 6.72 -8.67 -2.68
C GLY A 50 5.52 -7.84 -2.19
N GLN A 51 5.62 -6.50 -2.14
CA GLN A 51 4.52 -5.62 -1.72
C GLN A 51 3.83 -5.01 -2.95
N PHE A 52 2.54 -5.32 -3.13
CA PHE A 52 1.74 -4.90 -4.29
C PHE A 52 0.24 -4.91 -3.94
N GLY A 53 -0.61 -4.56 -4.91
CA GLY A 53 -2.07 -4.65 -4.77
C GLY A 53 -2.75 -3.34 -4.37
N GLY A 54 -2.02 -2.22 -4.34
CA GLY A 54 -2.60 -0.88 -4.16
C GLY A 54 -3.30 -0.40 -5.42
N TRP A 55 -4.41 -1.05 -5.78
CA TRP A 55 -5.18 -0.79 -6.99
C TRP A 55 -5.91 0.56 -6.94
N SER A 56 -5.99 1.21 -8.10
CA SER A 56 -6.89 2.34 -8.31
C SER A 56 -8.36 1.87 -8.34
N PRO A 57 -9.33 2.76 -8.02
CA PRO A 57 -10.76 2.46 -8.10
C PRO A 57 -11.22 2.07 -9.51
N ASP A 58 -10.55 2.58 -10.55
CA ASP A 58 -10.84 2.23 -11.94
C ASP A 58 -10.12 0.95 -12.41
N GLY A 59 -9.30 0.32 -11.56
CA GLY A 59 -8.57 -0.91 -11.87
C GLY A 59 -7.44 -0.77 -12.90
N ASN A 60 -7.16 0.44 -13.40
CA ASN A 60 -6.15 0.65 -14.44
C ASN A 60 -4.75 0.94 -13.92
N GLN A 61 -4.60 1.19 -12.62
CA GLN A 61 -3.32 1.47 -12.03
C GLN A 61 -3.12 0.67 -10.75
N MET A 62 -1.87 0.32 -10.46
CA MET A 62 -1.53 -0.41 -9.24
C MET A 62 -0.21 0.09 -8.67
N PHE A 63 -0.20 0.33 -7.37
CA PHE A 63 1.02 0.51 -6.61
C PHE A 63 1.67 -0.83 -6.25
N TYR A 64 2.98 -0.85 -6.38
CA TYR A 64 3.85 -1.90 -5.86
C TYR A 64 5.17 -1.29 -5.41
N THR A 65 5.95 -1.98 -4.58
CA THR A 65 7.29 -1.51 -4.23
C THR A 65 8.35 -2.26 -5.02
N ALA A 66 9.53 -1.66 -5.17
CA ALA A 66 10.70 -2.26 -5.79
C ALA A 66 11.97 -1.74 -5.12
N ILE A 67 13.06 -2.49 -5.22
CA ILE A 67 14.38 -1.98 -4.82
C ILE A 67 14.99 -1.25 -6.02
N GLU A 68 15.28 0.03 -5.85
CA GLU A 68 16.09 0.81 -6.78
C GLU A 68 17.45 1.08 -6.16
N SER A 69 18.51 1.04 -6.96
CA SER A 69 19.85 1.39 -6.52
C SER A 69 20.31 2.66 -7.22
N ASP A 70 20.83 3.62 -6.46
CA ASP A 70 21.56 4.77 -6.99
C ASP A 70 22.94 4.91 -6.33
N GLU A 71 23.57 6.07 -6.51
CA GLU A 71 24.88 6.40 -5.92
C GLU A 71 24.93 6.27 -4.38
N ASN A 72 23.78 6.26 -3.69
CA ASN A 72 23.68 6.12 -2.25
C ASN A 72 23.34 4.69 -1.78
N GLY A 73 23.19 3.73 -2.70
CA GLY A 73 22.87 2.33 -2.41
C GLY A 73 21.42 1.93 -2.71
N PRO A 74 21.03 0.68 -2.38
CA PRO A 74 19.69 0.17 -2.62
C PRO A 74 18.67 0.81 -1.67
N ARG A 75 17.52 1.19 -2.21
CA ARG A 75 16.39 1.77 -1.48
C ARG A 75 15.06 1.21 -1.97
N THR A 76 14.08 1.19 -1.08
CA THR A 76 12.70 0.87 -1.47
C THR A 76 12.09 2.07 -2.17
N ALA A 77 11.59 1.86 -3.39
CA ALA A 77 10.78 2.82 -4.13
C ALA A 77 9.34 2.31 -4.26
N VAL A 78 8.39 3.24 -4.29
CA VAL A 78 7.01 2.98 -4.66
C VAL A 78 6.86 3.25 -6.15
N LYS A 79 6.40 2.23 -6.87
CA LYS A 79 6.16 2.23 -8.31
C LYS A 79 4.67 2.27 -8.59
N LEU A 80 4.29 2.95 -9.67
CA LEU A 80 2.93 3.00 -10.18
C LEU A 80 2.91 2.39 -11.58
N ALA A 81 2.29 1.23 -11.72
CA ALA A 81 2.03 0.61 -13.01
C ALA A 81 0.70 1.12 -13.58
N ASN A 82 0.69 1.51 -14.85
CA ASN A 82 -0.49 1.91 -15.61
C ASN A 82 -0.75 0.89 -16.71
N PHE A 83 -1.83 0.11 -16.56
CA PHE A 83 -2.17 -0.97 -17.48
C PHE A 83 -2.87 -0.49 -18.76
N SER A 84 -3.37 0.75 -18.79
CA SER A 84 -3.93 1.35 -20.01
C SER A 84 -2.84 1.80 -20.98
N THR A 85 -1.70 2.25 -20.47
CA THR A 85 -0.57 2.75 -21.29
C THR A 85 0.59 1.77 -21.37
N GLY A 86 0.67 0.79 -20.46
CA GLY A 86 1.83 -0.09 -20.29
C GLY A 86 3.02 0.58 -19.59
N GLU A 87 2.84 1.79 -19.07
CA GLU A 87 3.91 2.56 -18.44
C GLU A 87 4.07 2.19 -16.95
N VAL A 88 5.31 2.21 -16.46
CA VAL A 88 5.62 2.14 -15.04
C VAL A 88 6.43 3.36 -14.65
N THR A 89 5.93 4.13 -13.68
CA THR A 89 6.62 5.31 -13.16
C THR A 89 7.02 5.12 -11.70
N THR A 90 8.02 5.88 -11.26
CA THR A 90 8.36 5.97 -9.83
C THR A 90 7.47 7.03 -9.19
N PHE A 91 6.57 6.60 -8.30
CA PHE A 91 5.70 7.50 -7.55
C PHE A 91 6.44 8.12 -6.37
N LEU A 92 7.27 7.34 -5.67
CA LEU A 92 8.05 7.82 -4.54
C LEU A 92 9.39 7.08 -4.48
N SER A 93 10.49 7.81 -4.64
CA SER A 93 11.86 7.34 -4.37
C SER A 93 12.62 8.42 -3.63
N SER A 94 12.94 8.19 -2.36
CA SER A 94 13.57 9.22 -1.52
C SER A 94 14.25 8.60 -0.31
N LYS A 95 15.42 9.15 0.05
CA LYS A 95 16.17 8.88 1.30
C LYS A 95 15.35 9.10 2.57
N LEU A 96 14.28 9.88 2.46
CA LEU A 96 13.49 10.32 3.60
C LEU A 96 12.54 9.22 4.13
N TYR A 97 12.32 8.13 3.39
CA TYR A 97 11.17 7.22 3.58
C TYR A 97 11.57 5.74 3.51
N ASP A 98 12.35 5.27 4.48
CA ASP A 98 12.95 3.92 4.45
C ASP A 98 12.01 2.77 4.89
N ALA A 99 10.79 3.05 5.36
CA ALA A 99 9.88 2.01 5.85
C ALA A 99 8.43 2.25 5.42
N PHE A 100 7.98 1.45 4.47
CA PHE A 100 6.56 1.21 4.19
C PHE A 100 6.20 -0.14 4.80
N TYR A 101 5.37 -0.15 5.84
CA TYR A 101 4.84 -1.41 6.37
C TYR A 101 3.75 -2.01 5.47
N ASN A 102 3.19 -1.22 4.53
CA ASN A 102 2.18 -1.63 3.55
C ASN A 102 2.32 -0.82 2.25
N VAL A 103 1.74 -1.33 1.16
CA VAL A 103 1.59 -0.56 -0.07
C VAL A 103 0.66 0.66 0.11
N PRO A 104 0.84 1.72 -0.68
CA PRO A 104 -0.14 2.79 -0.79
C PRO A 104 -1.55 2.27 -1.09
N ALA A 105 -2.57 2.90 -0.50
CA ALA A 105 -3.97 2.56 -0.76
C ALA A 105 -4.74 3.77 -1.30
N TRP A 106 -5.37 3.63 -2.46
CA TRP A 106 -6.25 4.66 -3.00
C TRP A 106 -7.54 4.74 -2.18
N ALA A 107 -8.02 5.96 -1.95
CA ALA A 107 -9.39 6.17 -1.53
C ALA A 107 -10.34 5.80 -2.67
N PRO A 108 -11.58 5.35 -2.38
CA PRO A 108 -12.56 4.97 -3.41
C PRO A 108 -12.89 6.06 -4.43
N ASP A 109 -12.73 7.34 -4.07
CA ASP A 109 -12.95 8.49 -4.96
C ASP A 109 -11.79 8.75 -5.94
N GLY A 110 -10.68 8.05 -5.77
CA GLY A 110 -9.45 8.14 -6.55
C GLY A 110 -8.68 9.46 -6.43
N LYS A 111 -9.09 10.35 -5.52
CA LYS A 111 -8.42 11.64 -5.31
C LYS A 111 -7.29 11.54 -4.32
N TYR A 112 -7.45 10.66 -3.33
CA TYR A 112 -6.54 10.54 -2.20
C TYR A 112 -5.86 9.19 -2.14
N ILE A 113 -4.65 9.18 -1.59
CA ILE A 113 -3.84 7.99 -1.37
C ILE A 113 -3.34 8.00 0.07
N ALA A 114 -3.59 6.92 0.80
CA ALA A 114 -3.01 6.69 2.12
C ALA A 114 -1.62 6.05 1.98
N LEU A 115 -0.65 6.61 2.69
CA LEU A 115 0.75 6.22 2.67
C LEU A 115 1.28 6.10 4.10
N GLY A 116 1.72 4.91 4.50
CA GLY A 116 2.53 4.75 5.71
C GLY A 116 3.94 5.26 5.45
N MET A 117 4.35 6.34 6.11
CA MET A 117 5.68 6.92 5.90
C MET A 117 6.32 7.28 7.24
N ARG A 118 7.63 7.05 7.34
CA ARG A 118 8.46 7.54 8.42
C ARG A 118 9.12 8.85 7.98
N PRO A 119 8.90 9.99 8.67
CA PRO A 119 9.61 11.23 8.36
C PRO A 119 11.11 11.12 8.67
N GLU A 120 11.94 11.86 7.95
CA GLU A 120 13.38 12.02 8.26
C GLU A 120 13.60 13.06 9.38
N ASP A 121 12.94 12.89 10.52
CA ASP A 121 13.16 13.72 11.71
C ASP A 121 13.95 12.96 12.81
N GLY A 122 14.50 11.80 12.46
CA GLY A 122 15.22 10.91 13.37
C GLY A 122 14.33 10.05 14.26
N LYS A 123 12.99 10.13 14.12
CA LYS A 123 12.07 9.25 14.86
C LYS A 123 11.93 7.89 14.18
N THR A 124 11.71 6.87 15.00
CA THR A 124 11.54 5.49 14.55
C THR A 124 10.12 5.17 14.07
N ALA A 125 9.13 5.99 14.43
CA ALA A 125 7.72 5.75 14.15
C ALA A 125 7.27 6.21 12.76
N SER A 126 6.52 5.36 12.05
CA SER A 126 5.73 5.77 10.89
C SER A 126 4.42 6.42 11.30
N GLY A 127 3.99 7.40 10.50
CA GLY A 127 2.62 7.92 10.49
C GLY A 127 1.93 7.60 9.17
N ILE A 128 0.68 8.04 9.03
CA ILE A 128 -0.09 7.89 7.80
C ILE A 128 -0.29 9.27 7.15
N TRP A 129 0.09 9.35 5.88
CA TRP A 129 -0.01 10.53 5.03
C TRP A 129 -1.14 10.32 4.05
N ILE A 130 -1.96 11.35 3.86
CA ILE A 130 -2.96 11.36 2.79
C ILE A 130 -2.48 12.36 1.75
N VAL A 131 -2.21 11.85 0.55
CA VAL A 131 -1.62 12.63 -0.55
C VAL A 131 -2.47 12.51 -1.81
N THR A 132 -2.12 13.28 -2.84
CA THR A 132 -2.68 13.13 -4.19
C THR A 132 -1.60 12.61 -5.14
N LEU A 133 -1.99 12.10 -6.32
CA LEU A 133 -1.00 11.69 -7.33
C LEU A 133 -0.09 12.84 -7.79
N ALA A 134 -0.64 14.07 -7.84
CA ALA A 134 0.09 15.23 -8.33
C ALA A 134 0.98 15.90 -7.27
N MET A 135 0.70 15.67 -5.98
CA MET A 135 1.38 16.34 -4.89
C MET A 135 1.46 15.44 -3.65
N LEU A 136 2.67 15.22 -3.18
CA LEU A 136 2.92 14.69 -1.83
C LEU A 136 2.47 15.75 -0.82
N GLY A 137 1.50 15.41 0.03
CA GLY A 137 0.95 16.28 1.07
C GLY A 137 1.76 16.25 2.38
N GLY A 138 1.23 16.93 3.41
CA GLY A 138 1.64 16.86 4.83
C GLY A 138 1.10 15.60 5.56
N PRO A 139 1.58 15.25 6.77
CA PRO A 139 1.04 14.10 7.49
C PRO A 139 -0.35 14.47 7.99
N MET A 140 -1.36 13.68 7.65
CA MET A 140 -2.69 13.84 8.25
C MET A 140 -2.77 13.15 9.61
N ILE A 141 -2.08 12.02 9.75
CA ILE A 141 -1.89 11.33 11.03
C ILE A 141 -0.39 11.32 11.31
N PRO A 142 0.11 12.30 12.10
CA PRO A 142 1.53 12.36 12.43
C PRO A 142 1.92 11.13 13.27
N GLY A 143 3.10 10.58 12.99
CA GLY A 143 3.66 9.49 13.79
C GLY A 143 3.83 9.90 15.26
N GLN A 144 3.64 8.95 16.16
CA GLN A 144 3.82 9.15 17.60
C GLN A 144 5.23 8.77 18.04
N ALA A 145 5.71 9.25 19.19
CA ALA A 145 7.08 8.94 19.61
C ALA A 145 7.29 7.47 20.00
N ASP A 146 6.23 6.80 20.40
CA ASP A 146 6.21 5.48 21.02
C ASP A 146 5.31 4.47 20.29
N ALA A 147 4.73 4.84 19.15
CA ALA A 147 3.88 3.98 18.35
C ALA A 147 4.00 4.27 16.85
N THR A 148 3.80 3.24 16.03
CA THR A 148 3.83 3.30 14.57
C THR A 148 2.46 2.98 14.00
N ASP A 149 2.02 3.75 13.01
CA ASP A 149 0.71 3.59 12.37
C ASP A 149 0.86 2.91 11.00
N GLY A 150 0.04 1.90 10.73
CA GLY A 150 0.08 1.08 9.51
C GLY A 150 -1.18 0.23 9.32
N PHE A 151 -1.14 -0.76 8.41
CA PHE A 151 -2.24 -1.67 8.06
C PHE A 151 -3.59 -0.95 7.93
N TYR A 152 -3.61 0.08 7.08
CA TYR A 152 -4.74 0.95 6.91
C TYR A 152 -5.67 0.49 5.77
N SER A 153 -6.96 0.80 5.90
CA SER A 153 -7.97 0.50 4.89
C SER A 153 -9.06 1.57 4.88
N TRP A 154 -9.44 2.01 3.68
CA TRP A 154 -10.51 2.98 3.46
C TRP A 154 -11.87 2.29 3.55
N ASP A 155 -12.84 2.97 4.15
CA ASP A 155 -14.23 2.54 4.01
C ASP A 155 -14.72 2.78 2.57
N ALA A 156 -15.84 2.17 2.19
CA ALA A 156 -16.37 2.24 0.83
C ALA A 156 -16.69 3.68 0.37
N SER A 157 -16.94 4.62 1.30
CA SER A 157 -17.19 6.02 0.97
C SER A 157 -15.93 6.87 0.85
N GLY A 158 -14.79 6.39 1.35
CA GLY A 158 -13.54 7.17 1.48
C GLY A 158 -13.59 8.24 2.59
N ALA A 159 -14.63 8.23 3.43
CA ALA A 159 -14.79 9.18 4.54
C ALA A 159 -14.02 8.75 5.79
N LYS A 160 -13.65 7.49 5.90
CA LYS A 160 -13.02 6.90 7.08
C LYS A 160 -11.85 6.00 6.69
N LEU A 161 -10.81 6.05 7.51
CA LEU A 161 -9.65 5.18 7.40
C LEU A 161 -9.50 4.41 8.71
N VAL A 162 -9.63 3.09 8.66
CA VAL A 162 -9.23 2.24 9.79
C VAL A 162 -7.74 1.95 9.67
N PHE A 163 -7.02 1.90 10.78
CA PHE A 163 -5.58 1.59 10.79
C PHE A 163 -5.17 0.91 12.09
N GLN A 164 -4.04 0.20 12.04
CA GLN A 164 -3.42 -0.43 13.20
C GLN A 164 -2.35 0.52 13.77
N ARG A 165 -2.46 0.80 15.07
CA ARG A 165 -1.43 1.48 15.85
C ARG A 165 -0.66 0.47 16.66
N THR A 166 0.66 0.40 16.46
CA THR A 166 1.50 -0.60 17.12
C THR A 166 2.50 0.07 18.06
N PRO A 167 2.50 -0.27 19.36
CA PRO A 167 3.52 0.22 20.29
C PRO A 167 4.93 -0.19 19.85
N LEU A 168 5.87 0.77 19.90
CA LEU A 168 7.29 0.53 19.60
C LEU A 168 8.08 0.05 20.82
N LYS A 169 7.51 0.14 22.02
CA LYS A 169 8.12 -0.26 23.29
C LYS A 169 7.12 -1.06 24.11
N GLY A 170 7.64 -1.95 24.95
CA GLY A 170 6.80 -2.77 25.83
C GLY A 170 6.24 -4.01 25.13
N GLN A 171 5.08 -4.47 25.60
CA GLN A 171 4.42 -5.64 25.02
C GLN A 171 3.81 -5.31 23.67
N TYR A 172 3.85 -6.27 22.75
CA TYR A 172 3.20 -6.15 21.44
C TYR A 172 1.68 -6.29 21.62
N GLN A 173 1.00 -5.15 21.75
CA GLN A 173 -0.45 -5.04 21.87
C GLN A 173 -0.92 -3.91 20.94
N PRO A 174 -1.10 -4.19 19.64
CA PRO A 174 -1.57 -3.20 18.70
C PRO A 174 -3.05 -2.89 18.92
N ASP A 175 -3.46 -1.67 18.58
CA ASP A 175 -4.84 -1.23 18.64
C ASP A 175 -5.36 -0.91 17.24
N ILE A 176 -6.65 -1.12 17.04
CA ILE A 176 -7.35 -0.68 15.83
C ILE A 176 -7.92 0.71 16.10
N MET A 177 -7.52 1.66 15.27
CA MET A 177 -7.91 3.05 15.31
C MET A 177 -8.73 3.42 14.08
N LEU A 178 -9.58 4.44 14.20
CA LEU A 178 -10.38 4.99 13.12
C LEU A 178 -10.10 6.49 12.99
N TYR A 179 -9.75 6.91 11.79
CA TYR A 179 -9.66 8.32 11.41
C TYR A 179 -10.88 8.71 10.58
N ASP A 180 -11.54 9.80 10.95
CA ASP A 180 -12.66 10.38 10.20
C ASP A 180 -12.17 11.60 9.40
N MET A 181 -12.24 11.51 8.07
CA MET A 181 -11.75 12.54 7.14
C MET A 181 -12.53 13.86 7.23
N ASN A 182 -13.79 13.83 7.64
CA ASN A 182 -14.63 15.01 7.67
C ASN A 182 -14.35 15.87 8.90
N THR A 183 -14.02 15.22 10.01
CA THR A 183 -13.80 15.88 11.31
C THR A 183 -12.33 15.99 11.69
N GLY A 184 -11.46 15.18 11.08
CA GLY A 184 -10.06 15.04 11.45
C GLY A 184 -9.84 14.32 12.78
N GLN A 185 -10.88 13.68 13.35
CA GLN A 185 -10.77 12.99 14.64
C GLN A 185 -10.23 11.56 14.49
N ILE A 186 -9.45 11.13 15.48
CA ILE A 186 -9.00 9.76 15.66
C ILE A 186 -9.71 9.16 16.88
N SER A 187 -10.24 7.96 16.74
CA SER A 187 -10.90 7.21 17.83
C SER A 187 -10.42 5.76 17.88
N LEU A 188 -10.41 5.17 19.08
CA LEU A 188 -10.13 3.76 19.29
C LEU A 188 -11.36 2.92 18.89
N VAL A 189 -11.13 1.89 18.08
CA VAL A 189 -12.15 0.92 17.68
C VAL A 189 -12.05 -0.35 18.51
N MET A 190 -10.83 -0.87 18.70
CA MET A 190 -10.58 -2.13 19.39
C MET A 190 -9.17 -2.16 19.97
N GLU A 191 -9.04 -2.63 21.20
CA GLU A 191 -7.75 -2.85 21.86
C GLU A 191 -7.18 -4.23 21.52
N ASN A 192 -5.85 -4.35 21.48
CA ASN A 192 -5.14 -5.62 21.30
C ASN A 192 -5.62 -6.42 20.07
N ALA A 193 -5.72 -5.75 18.93
CA ALA A 193 -6.19 -6.29 17.67
C ALA A 193 -5.34 -5.79 16.49
N SER A 194 -5.27 -6.60 15.43
CA SER A 194 -4.39 -6.39 14.27
C SER A 194 -5.13 -6.56 12.94
N TRP A 195 -4.52 -6.06 11.87
CA TRP A 195 -4.97 -6.23 10.48
C TRP A 195 -6.43 -5.85 10.24
N PRO A 196 -6.82 -4.60 10.55
CA PRO A 196 -8.19 -4.17 10.35
C PRO A 196 -8.54 -4.16 8.86
N GLN A 197 -9.77 -4.57 8.55
CA GLN A 197 -10.35 -4.53 7.22
C GLN A 197 -11.82 -4.13 7.32
N TRP A 198 -12.32 -3.41 6.32
CA TRP A 198 -13.75 -3.18 6.17
C TRP A 198 -14.41 -4.41 5.56
N ILE A 199 -15.62 -4.73 6.03
CA ILE A 199 -16.48 -5.69 5.35
C ILE A 199 -17.22 -4.98 4.19
N PRO A 200 -17.43 -5.65 3.04
CA PRO A 200 -18.21 -5.12 1.92
C PRO A 200 -19.66 -4.77 2.29
#